data_AF-A0A7X6ASI2-F1
#
_entry.id   AF-A0A7X6ASI2-F1
#
_cell.length_a   1.000
_cell.length_b   1.000
_cell.length_c   1.000
_cell.angle_alpha   90.00
_cell.angle_beta   90.00
_cell.angle_gamma   90.00
#
_symmetry.space_group_name_H-M   'P 1'
#
loop_
_entity.id
_entity.type
_entity.pdbx_description
1 polymer ?
#
loop_
_entity_poly.entity_id
_entity_poly.type
_entity_poly.pdbx_seq_one_letter_code
_entity_poly.pdbx_strand_id
1 'polypeptide(L)'
;LASFQDECVAVVAAAVPDADLRDPTTLTEEEENWYNPTVQACGNLGLFRAIATAAGVELTHDSFVAGADTLTDFSIPTAPNMSLGPDKITAQDEVRLGEFDHTAGADGGLVPLTELIDVNP
;
A
#
# COMPACT_ATOMS: atom_id res chain seq x y z
N LEU A 1 16.77 -9.28 3.80
CA LEU A 1 16.29 -9.00 2.43
C LEU A 1 15.53 -7.69 2.51
N ALA A 2 15.83 -6.72 1.66
CA ALA A 2 15.06 -5.48 1.62
C ALA A 2 13.62 -5.82 1.20
N SER A 3 12.63 -5.10 1.73
CA SER A 3 11.24 -5.28 1.30
C SER A 3 11.05 -4.68 -0.10
N PHE A 4 10.03 -5.12 -0.85
CA PHE A 4 9.70 -4.48 -2.13
C PHE A 4 9.41 -2.97 -1.97
N GLN A 5 8.95 -2.54 -0.80
CA GLN A 5 8.77 -1.13 -0.46
C GLN A 5 10.11 -0.40 -0.50
N ASP A 6 11.13 -0.94 0.18
CA ASP A 6 12.46 -0.32 0.22
C ASP A 6 13.08 -0.25 -1.18
N GLU A 7 12.91 -1.32 -1.97
CA GLU A 7 13.38 -1.37 -3.37
C GLU A 7 12.70 -0.31 -4.24
N CYS A 8 11.38 -0.17 -4.13
CA CYS A 8 10.60 0.81 -4.87
C CYS A 8 10.95 2.25 -4.46
N VAL A 9 11.03 2.52 -3.16
CA VAL A 9 11.39 3.84 -2.62
C VAL A 9 12.80 4.25 -3.04
N ALA A 10 13.75 3.31 -3.10
CA ALA A 10 15.11 3.59 -3.53
C ALA A 10 15.19 4.10 -4.99
N VAL A 11 14.32 3.61 -5.88
CA VAL A 11 14.23 4.11 -7.26
C VAL A 11 13.75 5.56 -7.28
N VAL A 12 12.76 5.90 -6.45
CA VAL A 12 12.24 7.27 -6.34
C VAL A 12 13.31 8.21 -5.80
N ALA A 13 13.97 7.84 -4.70
CA ALA A 13 15.04 8.64 -4.09
C ALA A 13 16.22 8.90 -5.06
N ALA A 14 16.55 7.92 -5.91
CA ALA A 14 17.58 8.08 -6.93
C ALA A 14 17.15 8.99 -8.09
N ALA A 15 15.88 8.93 -8.50
CA ALA A 15 15.35 9.71 -9.61
C ALA A 15 14.99 11.15 -9.22
N VAL A 16 14.61 11.37 -7.96
CA VAL A 16 14.21 12.67 -7.40
C VAL A 16 14.97 12.91 -6.10
N PRO A 17 16.24 13.36 -6.16
CA PRO A 17 17.10 13.50 -4.97
C PRO A 17 16.58 14.52 -3.94
N ASP A 18 15.75 15.46 -4.39
CA ASP A 18 15.15 16.50 -3.54
C ASP A 18 13.83 16.07 -2.89
N ALA A 19 13.32 14.86 -3.18
CA ALA A 19 12.11 14.34 -2.56
C ALA A 19 12.34 14.04 -1.07
N ASP A 20 11.61 14.73 -0.20
CA ASP A 20 11.69 14.52 1.24
C ASP A 20 10.86 13.31 1.68
N LEU A 21 11.53 12.17 1.79
CA LEU A 21 10.93 10.88 2.15
C LEU A 21 11.09 10.56 3.65
N ARG A 22 11.24 11.58 4.51
CA ARG A 22 11.21 11.40 5.97
C ARG A 22 9.83 10.98 6.46
N ASP A 23 9.75 10.57 7.73
CA ASP A 23 8.48 10.28 8.39
C ASP A 23 7.53 11.49 8.27
N PRO A 24 6.33 11.32 7.68
CA PRO A 24 5.42 12.42 7.41
C PRO A 24 4.89 13.09 8.68
N THR A 25 4.97 12.44 9.84
CA THR A 25 4.59 13.02 11.14
C THR A 25 5.61 14.05 11.65
N THR A 26 6.77 14.13 11.01
CA THR A 26 7.84 15.09 11.34
C THR A 26 7.85 16.31 10.42
N LEU A 27 7.01 16.32 9.38
CA LEU A 27 6.87 17.42 8.45
C LEU A 27 5.96 18.51 9.02
N THR A 28 6.30 19.76 8.75
CA THR A 28 5.43 20.92 8.95
C THR A 28 4.42 21.06 7.80
N GLU A 29 3.37 21.85 7.99
CA GLU A 29 2.33 22.08 6.95
C GLU A 29 2.91 22.69 5.65
N GLU A 30 4.01 23.42 5.75
CA GLU A 30 4.65 24.11 4.63
C GLU A 30 5.59 23.19 3.83
N GLU A 31 5.97 22.03 4.40
CA GLU A 31 6.84 21.04 3.75
C GLU A 31 6.03 20.12 2.84
N GLU A 32 6.53 19.88 1.63
CA GLU A 32 5.90 18.97 0.69
C GLU A 32 6.05 17.50 1.16
N ASN A 33 4.93 16.81 1.30
CA ASN A 33 4.91 15.41 1.72
C ASN A 33 5.11 14.47 0.51
N TRP A 34 6.36 14.09 0.25
CA TRP A 34 6.69 13.07 -0.75
C TRP A 34 6.48 11.63 -0.25
N TYR A 35 6.59 11.40 1.07
CA TYR A 35 6.51 10.07 1.66
C TYR A 35 5.18 9.36 1.36
N ASN A 36 4.05 9.99 1.70
CA ASN A 36 2.72 9.37 1.56
C ASN A 36 2.38 8.94 0.12
N PRO A 37 2.51 9.81 -0.90
CA PRO A 37 2.22 9.41 -2.28
C PRO A 37 3.21 8.35 -2.78
N THR A 38 4.49 8.42 -2.39
CA THR A 38 5.47 7.39 -2.76
C THR A 38 5.13 6.03 -2.16
N VAL A 39 4.79 5.97 -0.87
CA VAL A 39 4.40 4.71 -0.23
C VAL A 39 3.14 4.12 -0.86
N GLN A 40 2.12 4.95 -1.14
CA GLN A 40 0.93 4.47 -1.85
C GLN A 40 1.24 3.93 -3.25
N ALA A 41 2.04 4.66 -4.04
CA ALA A 41 2.41 4.22 -5.39
C ALA A 41 3.18 2.89 -5.35
N CYS A 42 4.10 2.73 -4.39
CA CYS A 42 4.82 1.47 -4.20
C CYS A 42 3.89 0.34 -3.75
N GLY A 43 2.92 0.59 -2.87
CA GLY A 43 1.88 -0.40 -2.52
C GLY A 43 1.09 -0.88 -3.74
N ASN A 44 0.65 0.05 -4.61
CA ASN A 44 -0.06 -0.27 -5.84
C ASN A 44 0.81 -1.09 -6.82
N LEU A 45 2.08 -0.76 -6.96
CA LEU A 45 3.02 -1.54 -7.77
C LEU A 45 3.29 -2.92 -7.17
N GLY A 46 3.24 -3.06 -5.85
CA GLY A 46 3.37 -4.33 -5.14
C GLY A 46 2.20 -5.26 -5.46
N LEU A 47 0.97 -4.73 -5.39
CA LEU A 47 -0.23 -5.45 -5.81
C LEU A 47 -0.17 -5.83 -7.29
N PHE A 48 0.20 -4.88 -8.16
CA PHE A 48 0.38 -5.16 -9.58
C PHE A 48 1.39 -6.29 -9.82
N ARG A 49 2.55 -6.26 -9.13
CA ARG A 49 3.58 -7.30 -9.23
C ARG A 49 3.05 -8.66 -8.79
N ALA A 50 2.27 -8.73 -7.71
CA ALA A 50 1.66 -9.98 -7.26
C ALA A 50 0.74 -10.57 -8.35
N ILE A 51 -0.18 -9.75 -8.89
CA ILE A 51 -1.11 -10.19 -9.95
C ILE A 51 -0.37 -10.57 -11.23
N ALA A 52 0.58 -9.74 -11.68
CA ALA A 52 1.37 -10.00 -12.89
C ALA A 52 2.22 -11.27 -12.77
N THR A 53 2.73 -11.57 -11.56
CA THR A 53 3.45 -12.81 -11.29
C THR A 53 2.52 -14.02 -11.39
N ALA A 54 1.31 -13.92 -10.83
CA ALA A 54 0.30 -14.98 -10.91
C ALA A 54 -0.25 -15.18 -12.33
N ALA A 55 -0.36 -14.10 -13.12
CA ALA A 55 -0.83 -14.11 -14.51
C ALA A 55 0.11 -14.88 -15.47
N GLY A 56 1.40 -14.99 -15.12
CA GLY A 56 2.41 -15.68 -15.94
C GLY A 56 3.00 -14.80 -17.04
N VAL A 57 3.53 -15.42 -18.09
CA VAL A 57 4.37 -14.74 -19.11
C VAL A 57 3.59 -13.90 -20.12
N GLU A 58 2.34 -14.26 -20.39
CA GLU A 58 1.47 -13.52 -21.32
C GLU A 58 0.61 -12.55 -20.52
N LEU A 59 0.93 -11.26 -20.57
CA LEU A 59 0.28 -10.20 -19.79
C LEU A 59 -0.90 -9.58 -20.55
N THR A 60 -2.05 -10.25 -20.51
CA THR A 60 -3.32 -9.82 -21.13
C THR A 60 -4.37 -9.52 -20.05
N HIS A 61 -5.45 -8.84 -20.41
CA HIS A 61 -6.55 -8.62 -19.46
C HIS A 61 -7.04 -9.94 -18.81
N ASP A 62 -7.26 -10.96 -19.63
CA ASP A 62 -7.76 -12.26 -19.17
C ASP A 62 -6.77 -12.99 -18.25
N SER A 63 -5.46 -12.89 -18.51
CA SER A 63 -4.46 -13.50 -17.63
C SER A 63 -4.30 -12.75 -16.32
N PHE A 64 -4.50 -11.42 -16.31
CA PHE A 64 -4.55 -10.64 -15.07
C PHE A 64 -5.75 -11.02 -14.20
N VAL A 65 -6.93 -11.18 -14.80
CA VAL A 65 -8.13 -11.65 -14.08
C VAL A 65 -7.88 -13.05 -13.53
N ALA A 66 -7.43 -13.99 -14.37
CA ALA A 66 -7.15 -15.36 -13.95
C ALA A 66 -6.08 -15.41 -12.85
N GLY A 67 -5.03 -14.59 -12.94
CA GLY A 67 -3.99 -14.49 -11.91
C GLY A 67 -4.54 -13.93 -10.59
N ALA A 68 -5.30 -12.84 -10.64
CA ALA A 68 -5.95 -12.24 -9.48
C ALA A 68 -6.87 -13.24 -8.77
N ASP A 69 -7.64 -14.04 -9.51
CA ASP A 69 -8.55 -15.05 -8.97
C ASP A 69 -7.83 -16.16 -8.17
N THR A 70 -6.52 -16.34 -8.38
CA THR A 70 -5.71 -17.32 -7.62
C THR A 70 -5.10 -16.77 -6.33
N LEU A 71 -5.05 -15.45 -6.16
CA LEU A 71 -4.39 -14.77 -5.04
C LEU A 71 -5.28 -14.72 -3.80
N THR A 72 -5.62 -15.88 -3.26
CA THR A 72 -6.55 -16.02 -2.12
C THR A 72 -5.95 -15.70 -0.75
N ASP A 73 -4.62 -15.67 -0.63
CA ASP A 73 -3.87 -15.29 0.56
C ASP A 73 -2.48 -14.80 0.12
N PHE A 74 -2.18 -13.53 0.34
CA PHE A 74 -0.89 -12.93 0.06
C PHE A 74 -0.64 -11.67 0.90
N SER A 75 0.62 -11.23 0.93
CA SER A 75 1.05 -10.02 1.61
C SER A 75 1.79 -9.10 0.64
N ILE A 76 1.60 -7.79 0.78
CA ILE A 76 2.50 -6.78 0.21
C ILE A 76 3.15 -5.99 1.35
N PRO A 77 4.27 -5.30 1.12
CA PRO A 77 4.96 -4.57 2.19
C PRO A 77 4.09 -3.58 2.98
N THR A 78 3.06 -3.02 2.35
CA THR A 78 2.15 -2.03 2.98
C THR A 78 0.90 -2.67 3.60
N ALA A 79 0.65 -3.96 3.40
CA ALA A 79 -0.53 -4.66 3.91
C ALA A 79 -0.21 -6.16 4.09
N PRO A 80 -0.13 -6.66 5.34
CA PRO A 80 0.28 -8.04 5.59
C PRO A 80 -0.80 -9.07 5.25
N ASN A 81 -2.08 -8.70 5.27
CA ASN A 81 -3.18 -9.61 4.94
C ASN A 81 -3.95 -9.08 3.72
N MET A 82 -3.93 -9.84 2.63
CA MET A 82 -4.65 -9.55 1.40
C MET A 82 -5.13 -10.82 0.71
N SER A 83 -6.26 -10.70 0.04
CA SER A 83 -6.88 -11.77 -0.74
C SER A 83 -7.66 -11.18 -1.90
N LEU A 84 -7.72 -11.92 -2.99
CA LEU A 84 -8.50 -11.66 -4.19
C LEU A 84 -9.23 -12.94 -4.56
N GLY A 85 -10.21 -12.81 -5.44
CA GLY A 85 -10.93 -13.95 -5.97
C GLY A 85 -11.97 -13.52 -7.00
N PRO A 86 -12.67 -14.49 -7.63
CA PRO A 86 -13.68 -14.22 -8.65
C PRO A 86 -14.77 -13.25 -8.18
N ASP A 87 -15.14 -13.33 -6.90
CA ASP A 87 -16.17 -12.49 -6.26
C ASP A 87 -15.57 -11.39 -5.35
N LYS A 88 -14.23 -11.30 -5.26
CA LYS A 88 -13.50 -10.38 -4.39
C LYS A 88 -12.45 -9.61 -5.18
N ILE A 89 -12.88 -8.50 -5.78
CA ILE A 89 -12.05 -7.65 -6.64
C ILE A 89 -11.21 -6.62 -5.87
N THR A 90 -11.40 -6.50 -4.56
CA THR A 90 -10.63 -5.62 -3.69
C THR A 90 -9.70 -6.44 -2.79
N ALA A 91 -8.40 -6.18 -2.88
CA ALA A 91 -7.38 -6.86 -2.08
C ALA A 91 -7.36 -6.42 -0.59
N GLN A 92 -8.22 -5.49 -0.19
CA GLN A 92 -8.29 -4.98 1.18
C GLN A 92 -9.03 -5.96 2.09
N ASP A 93 -8.28 -6.55 3.03
CA ASP A 93 -8.84 -7.39 4.10
C ASP A 93 -8.75 -6.76 5.47
N GLU A 94 -8.04 -5.65 5.59
CA GLU A 94 -7.77 -5.03 6.87
C GLU A 94 -8.64 -3.79 7.08
N VAL A 95 -9.27 -3.72 8.26
CA VAL A 95 -10.05 -2.57 8.69
C VAL A 95 -9.74 -2.22 10.14
N ARG A 96 -9.87 -0.93 10.46
CA ARG A 96 -9.87 -0.42 11.84
C ARG A 96 -10.84 0.74 11.94
N LEU A 97 -11.36 0.98 13.13
CA LEU A 97 -12.06 2.23 13.41
C LEU A 97 -11.04 3.32 13.71
N GLY A 98 -11.34 4.53 13.23
CA GLY A 98 -10.60 5.74 13.55
C GLY A 98 -11.54 6.80 14.12
N GLU A 99 -11.01 7.62 15.01
CA GLU A 99 -11.68 8.80 15.54
C GLU A 99 -10.95 10.04 15.01
N PHE A 100 -11.70 11.11 14.71
CA PHE A 100 -11.07 12.38 14.38
C PHE A 100 -10.63 13.08 15.67
N ASP A 101 -9.33 13.33 15.78
CA ASP A 101 -8.72 14.12 16.83
C ASP A 101 -8.22 15.45 16.25
N HIS A 102 -8.87 16.55 16.64
CA HIS A 102 -8.50 17.90 16.22
C HIS A 102 -7.11 18.36 16.71
N THR A 103 -6.48 17.61 17.64
CA THR A 103 -5.13 17.89 18.15
C THR A 103 -4.05 17.03 17.53
N ALA A 104 -4.42 16.07 16.67
CA ALA A 104 -3.47 15.19 16.00
C ALA A 104 -2.83 15.89 14.79
N GLY A 105 -1.56 16.30 14.93
CA GLY A 105 -0.88 17.07 13.90
C GLY A 105 -1.40 18.50 13.82
N ALA A 106 -1.02 19.23 12.76
CA ALA A 106 -1.29 20.66 12.66
C ALA A 106 -2.74 20.96 12.19
N ASP A 107 -3.33 20.06 11.37
CA ASP A 107 -4.70 20.16 10.85
C ASP A 107 -5.74 19.28 11.56
N GLY A 108 -5.34 18.57 12.62
CA GLY A 108 -6.10 17.43 13.15
C GLY A 108 -6.00 16.20 12.23
N GLY A 109 -6.43 15.04 12.72
CA GLY A 109 -6.23 13.79 12.01
C GLY A 109 -7.06 12.62 12.52
N LEU A 110 -7.10 11.55 11.73
CA LEU A 110 -7.71 10.30 12.14
C LEU A 110 -6.72 9.50 13.00
N VAL A 111 -7.05 9.31 14.27
CA VAL A 111 -6.29 8.46 15.20
C VAL A 111 -6.94 7.07 15.30
N PRO A 112 -6.17 5.98 15.47
CA PRO A 112 -6.74 4.65 15.60
C PRO A 112 -7.56 4.51 16.88
N LEU A 113 -8.81 4.05 16.76
CA LEU A 113 -9.69 3.72 17.88
C LEU A 113 -9.64 2.22 18.22
N THR A 114 -9.39 1.38 17.22
CA THR A 114 -9.24 -0.08 17.38
C THR A 114 -7.93 -0.55 16.77
N GLU A 115 -7.55 -1.78 17.12
CA GLU A 115 -6.54 -2.52 16.36
C GLU A 115 -6.97 -2.69 14.90
N LEU A 116 -5.98 -2.91 14.04
CA LEU A 116 -6.20 -3.32 12.66
C LEU A 116 -6.56 -4.81 12.67
N ILE A 117 -7.72 -5.14 12.13
CA ILE A 117 -8.24 -6.51 12.08
C ILE A 117 -8.36 -6.98 10.63
N ASP A 118 -8.02 -8.24 10.40
CA ASP A 118 -8.33 -8.96 9.18
C ASP A 118 -9.81 -9.41 9.23
N VAL A 119 -10.62 -8.93 8.28
CA VAL A 119 -12.04 -9.27 8.16
C VAL A 119 -12.31 -10.40 7.17
N ASN A 120 -11.26 -10.96 6.56
CA ASN A 120 -11.33 -12.12 5.67
C ASN A 120 -10.18 -13.12 5.92
N PRO A 121 -10.10 -13.71 7.14
CA PRO A 121 -9.02 -14.63 7.55
C PRO A 121 -9.14 -16.06 6.99
#